data_AF-A0A7S0C7D4-F1
#
_entry.id   AF-A0A7S0C7D4-F1
#
_cell.length_a   1.000
_cell.length_b   1.000
_cell.length_c   1.000
_cell.angle_alpha   90.00
_cell.angle_beta   90.00
_cell.angle_gamma   90.00
#
_symmetry.space_group_name_H-M   'P 1'
#
loop_
_entity.id
_entity.type
_entity.pdbx_description
1 polymer ?
#
loop_
_entity_poly.entity_id
_entity_poly.type
_entity_poly.pdbx_seq_one_letter_code
_entity_poly.pdbx_strand_id
1 'polypeptide(L)'
;NLSFLGLPHSTLPFALCEFQSEAVAAHLLGLTELPSEEERVKDAENDATSGGWSGSGNVRDTHFLGGFQWEYSRDIAKLSGVYNDEVENFISTNKAIYEHSGSYRKHLFPGDDAYRQTRYVRIDRHQSFEFTDYNLKSKISGEPKQNSSGF
;
A
#
# COMPACT_ATOMS: atom_id res chain seq x y z
N ASN A 1 5.33 -5.35 -27.77
CA ASN A 1 5.72 -5.44 -26.35
C ASN A 1 5.73 -4.05 -25.74
N LEU A 2 4.60 -3.66 -25.16
CA LEU A 2 4.44 -2.41 -24.43
C LEU A 2 3.78 -2.78 -23.08
N SER A 3 4.28 -2.18 -22.01
CA SER A 3 3.77 -2.40 -20.65
C SER A 3 3.82 -1.08 -19.89
N PHE A 4 2.94 -0.92 -18.92
CA PHE A 4 2.85 0.27 -18.08
C PHE A 4 3.05 -0.14 -16.62
N LEU A 5 3.83 0.65 -15.88
CA LEU A 5 4.06 0.47 -14.45
C LEU A 5 3.51 1.68 -13.70
N GLY A 6 2.94 1.46 -12.52
CA GLY A 6 2.48 2.53 -11.64
C GLY A 6 1.19 3.24 -12.08
N LEU A 7 0.37 2.63 -12.95
CA LEU A 7 -0.98 3.17 -13.24
C LEU A 7 -1.90 3.19 -12.00
N PRO A 8 -1.89 2.17 -11.12
CA PRO A 8 -2.77 2.19 -9.95
C PRO A 8 -2.43 3.29 -8.95
N HIS A 9 -3.46 3.87 -8.32
CA HIS A 9 -3.31 4.92 -7.32
C HIS A 9 -3.92 4.56 -5.95
N SER A 10 -3.60 5.39 -4.95
CA SER A 10 -3.91 5.12 -3.54
C SER A 10 -3.20 3.85 -3.02
N THR A 11 -1.91 3.72 -3.34
CA THR A 11 -1.08 2.53 -3.10
C THR A 11 0.24 2.88 -2.37
N LEU A 12 1.03 1.87 -2.02
CA LEU A 12 2.47 1.97 -1.77
C LEU A 12 3.23 1.89 -3.11
N PRO A 13 3.64 3.03 -3.70
CA PRO A 13 4.03 3.09 -5.09
C PRO A 13 5.32 2.31 -5.40
N PHE A 14 6.30 2.31 -4.49
CA PHE A 14 7.56 1.62 -4.75
C PHE A 14 7.40 0.10 -4.79
N ALA A 15 6.76 -0.49 -3.77
CA ALA A 15 6.49 -1.93 -3.74
C ALA A 15 5.60 -2.36 -4.91
N LEU A 16 4.58 -1.55 -5.25
CA LEU A 16 3.73 -1.81 -6.41
C LEU A 16 4.54 -1.87 -7.71
N CYS A 17 5.36 -0.85 -7.99
CA CYS A 17 6.18 -0.79 -9.19
C CYS A 17 7.22 -1.93 -9.24
N GLU A 18 7.79 -2.31 -8.10
CA GLU A 18 8.70 -3.44 -7.98
C GLU A 18 8.01 -4.73 -8.41
N PHE A 19 6.87 -5.10 -7.79
CA PHE A 19 6.14 -6.30 -8.17
C PHE A 19 5.69 -6.29 -9.64
N GLN A 20 5.19 -5.15 -10.15
CA GLN A 20 4.81 -5.04 -11.56
C GLN A 20 6.02 -5.21 -12.49
N SER A 21 7.19 -4.67 -12.12
CA SER A 21 8.41 -4.82 -12.91
C SER A 21 8.90 -6.26 -12.95
N GLU A 22 8.83 -6.98 -11.83
CA GLU A 22 9.15 -8.41 -11.75
C GLU A 22 8.23 -9.25 -12.65
N ALA A 23 6.92 -8.97 -12.64
CA ALA A 23 5.98 -9.68 -13.52
C ALA A 23 6.25 -9.43 -15.01
N VAL A 24 6.55 -8.19 -15.39
CA VAL A 24 6.93 -7.86 -16.77
C VAL A 24 8.24 -8.56 -17.16
N ALA A 25 9.24 -8.54 -16.29
CA ALA A 25 10.52 -9.19 -16.54
C ALA A 25 10.37 -10.71 -16.68
N ALA A 26 9.65 -11.35 -15.75
CA ALA A 26 9.38 -12.79 -15.78
C ALA A 26 8.72 -13.21 -17.11
N HIS A 27 7.73 -12.44 -17.58
CA HIS A 27 7.08 -12.72 -18.84
C HIS A 27 8.01 -12.52 -20.05
N LEU A 28 8.76 -11.42 -20.11
CA LEU A 28 9.70 -11.15 -21.20
C LEU A 28 10.81 -12.19 -21.31
N LEU A 29 11.19 -12.81 -20.18
CA LEU A 29 12.16 -13.89 -20.09
C LEU A 29 11.55 -15.28 -20.37
N GLY A 30 10.23 -15.37 -20.57
CA GLY A 30 9.53 -16.64 -20.78
C GLY A 30 9.47 -17.53 -19.53
N LEU A 31 9.62 -16.95 -18.34
CA LEU A 31 9.50 -17.68 -17.07
C LEU A 31 8.04 -17.90 -16.66
N THR A 32 7.15 -17.03 -17.16
CA THR A 32 5.72 -17.09 -16.86
C THR A 32 4.89 -16.86 -18.12
N GLU A 33 3.78 -17.58 -18.21
CA GLU A 33 2.82 -17.43 -19.30
C GLU A 33 1.71 -16.47 -18.86
N LEU A 34 1.37 -15.54 -19.76
CA LEU A 34 0.18 -14.72 -19.58
C LEU A 34 -1.07 -15.54 -19.91
N PRO A 35 -2.23 -15.21 -19.31
CA PRO A 35 -3.52 -15.70 -19.80
C PRO A 35 -3.69 -15.43 -21.29
N SER A 36 -4.61 -16.13 -21.95
CA SER A 36 -4.90 -15.92 -23.37
C SER A 36 -5.31 -14.47 -23.67
N GLU A 37 -5.16 -14.04 -24.92
CA GLU A 37 -5.55 -12.69 -25.30
C GLU A 37 -7.05 -12.42 -25.05
N GLU A 38 -7.91 -13.40 -25.32
CA GLU A 38 -9.35 -13.31 -25.07
C GLU A 38 -9.66 -13.07 -23.58
N GLU A 39 -9.03 -13.83 -22.68
CA GLU A 39 -9.19 -13.65 -21.23
C GLU A 39 -8.73 -12.26 -20.79
N ARG A 40 -7.58 -11.80 -21.26
CA ARG A 40 -7.05 -10.48 -20.90
C ARG A 40 -7.93 -9.34 -21.41
N VAL A 41 -8.48 -9.45 -22.61
CA VAL A 41 -9.39 -8.44 -23.17
C VAL A 41 -10.69 -8.41 -22.37
N LYS A 42 -11.25 -9.58 -22.06
CA LYS A 42 -12.46 -9.70 -21.24
C LYS A 42 -12.28 -9.08 -19.85
N ASP A 43 -11.15 -9.34 -19.20
CA ASP A 43 -10.86 -8.75 -17.88
C ASP A 43 -10.70 -7.23 -17.98
N ALA A 44 -10.04 -6.72 -19.02
CA ALA A 44 -9.92 -5.27 -19.24
C ALA A 44 -11.27 -4.58 -19.49
N GLU A 45 -12.18 -5.23 -20.24
CA GLU A 45 -13.55 -4.74 -20.45
C GLU A 45 -14.37 -4.73 -19.16
N ASN A 46 -14.22 -5.76 -18.33
CA ASN A 46 -14.84 -5.82 -17.00
C ASN A 46 -14.33 -4.68 -16.10
N ASP A 47 -13.03 -4.41 -16.09
CA ASP A 47 -12.45 -3.32 -15.30
C ASP A 47 -12.90 -1.93 -15.78
N ALA A 48 -13.01 -1.75 -17.10
CA ALA A 48 -13.46 -0.49 -17.72
C ALA A 48 -14.93 -0.16 -17.44
N THR A 49 -15.75 -1.16 -17.09
CA THR A 49 -17.18 -1.00 -16.84
C THR A 49 -17.53 -1.08 -15.36
N SER A 50 -16.79 -1.88 -14.58
CA SER A 50 -17.05 -2.08 -13.14
C SER A 50 -16.41 -1.03 -12.24
N GLY A 51 -15.48 -0.21 -12.74
CA GLY A 51 -14.63 0.63 -11.89
C GLY A 51 -13.48 -0.16 -11.26
N GLY A 52 -13.03 -1.21 -11.95
CA GLY A 52 -11.92 -2.08 -11.54
C GLY A 52 -12.18 -2.81 -10.22
N TRP A 53 -11.13 -2.95 -9.42
CA TRP A 53 -11.14 -3.64 -8.13
C TRP A 53 -12.18 -3.13 -7.13
N SER A 54 -12.55 -1.86 -7.23
CA SER A 54 -13.54 -1.25 -6.33
C SER A 54 -14.97 -1.70 -6.61
N GLY A 55 -15.26 -2.15 -7.85
CA GLY A 55 -16.62 -2.48 -8.28
C GLY A 55 -17.62 -1.33 -8.16
N SER A 56 -17.14 -0.06 -8.11
CA SER A 56 -17.99 1.11 -7.84
C SER A 56 -18.95 1.46 -8.98
N GLY A 57 -18.75 0.90 -10.18
CA GLY A 57 -19.42 1.29 -11.42
C GLY A 57 -18.95 2.62 -12.00
N ASN A 58 -17.99 3.30 -11.35
CA ASN A 58 -17.41 4.54 -11.83
C ASN A 58 -16.08 4.25 -12.54
N VAL A 59 -16.04 4.45 -13.85
CA VAL A 59 -14.85 4.23 -14.70
C VAL A 59 -13.62 5.04 -14.26
N ARG A 60 -13.81 6.15 -13.53
CA ARG A 60 -12.67 6.93 -13.00
C ARG A 60 -11.91 6.17 -11.91
N ASP A 61 -12.54 5.17 -11.30
CA ASP A 61 -11.96 4.35 -10.23
C ASP A 61 -11.30 3.08 -10.77
N THR A 62 -11.25 2.87 -12.10
CA THR A 62 -10.65 1.67 -12.72
C THR A 62 -9.21 1.39 -12.25
N HIS A 63 -8.45 2.43 -11.90
CA HIS A 63 -7.08 2.30 -11.38
C HIS A 63 -6.97 2.58 -9.86
N PHE A 64 -8.08 2.76 -9.16
CA PHE A 64 -8.06 2.89 -7.70
C PHE A 64 -7.88 1.52 -7.05
N LEU A 65 -6.84 1.38 -6.22
CA LEU A 65 -6.66 0.16 -5.42
C LEU A 65 -6.95 0.38 -3.93
N GLY A 66 -6.45 1.45 -3.31
CA GLY A 66 -6.73 1.70 -1.89
C GLY A 66 -6.40 0.48 -1.01
N GLY A 67 -7.40 -0.11 -0.36
CA GLY A 67 -7.24 -1.34 0.43
C GLY A 67 -6.97 -2.60 -0.41
N PHE A 68 -7.41 -2.64 -1.67
CA PHE A 68 -7.26 -3.78 -2.59
C PHE A 68 -5.82 -3.97 -3.11
N GLN A 69 -4.94 -3.01 -2.84
CA GLN A 69 -3.55 -3.06 -3.29
C GLN A 69 -2.79 -4.28 -2.79
N TRP A 70 -3.19 -4.84 -1.64
CA TRP A 70 -2.50 -5.96 -1.01
C TRP A 70 -2.79 -7.25 -1.75
N GLU A 71 -4.06 -7.51 -2.05
CA GLU A 71 -4.49 -8.63 -2.89
C GLU A 71 -3.89 -8.52 -4.29
N TYR A 72 -3.96 -7.32 -4.90
CA TYR A 72 -3.31 -7.06 -6.19
C TYR A 72 -1.80 -7.37 -6.16
N SER A 73 -1.09 -6.95 -5.10
CA SER A 73 0.35 -7.21 -4.96
C SER A 73 0.66 -8.70 -4.85
N ARG A 74 -0.18 -9.46 -4.12
CA ARG A 74 -0.04 -10.93 -4.03
C ARG A 74 -0.26 -11.58 -5.39
N ASP A 75 -1.26 -11.14 -6.14
CA ASP A 75 -1.58 -11.72 -7.44
C ASP A 75 -0.47 -11.45 -8.47
N ILE A 76 0.08 -10.23 -8.49
CA ILE A 76 1.23 -9.90 -9.33
C ILE A 76 2.48 -10.68 -8.90
N ALA A 77 2.74 -10.82 -7.60
CA ALA A 77 3.89 -11.59 -7.11
C ALA A 77 3.77 -13.09 -7.45
N LYS A 78 2.56 -13.65 -7.46
CA LYS A 78 2.31 -15.02 -7.93
C LYS A 78 2.53 -15.12 -9.44
N LEU A 79 2.02 -14.14 -10.20
CA LEU A 79 2.19 -14.07 -11.65
C LEU A 79 3.65 -13.92 -12.07
N SER A 80 4.49 -13.28 -11.27
CA SER A 80 5.94 -13.19 -11.52
C SER A 80 6.74 -14.39 -10.99
N GLY A 81 6.11 -15.29 -10.23
CA GLY A 81 6.77 -16.44 -9.61
C GLY A 81 7.63 -16.11 -8.39
N VAL A 82 7.58 -14.88 -7.87
CA VAL A 82 8.40 -14.45 -6.71
C VAL A 82 7.67 -14.59 -5.38
N TYR A 83 6.38 -14.92 -5.39
CA TYR A 83 5.58 -15.05 -4.17
C TYR A 83 6.08 -16.19 -3.27
N ASN A 84 6.49 -15.84 -2.06
CA ASN A 84 6.97 -16.75 -1.02
C ASN A 84 6.66 -16.17 0.37
N ASP A 85 7.07 -16.86 1.43
CA ASP A 85 6.81 -16.45 2.81
C ASP A 85 7.43 -15.08 3.15
N GLU A 86 8.59 -14.73 2.58
CA GLU A 86 9.23 -13.44 2.79
C GLU A 86 8.41 -12.30 2.16
N VAL A 87 7.94 -12.51 0.91
CA VAL A 87 7.05 -11.56 0.22
C VAL A 87 5.72 -11.41 0.95
N GLU A 88 5.11 -12.50 1.43
CA GLU A 88 3.86 -12.41 2.19
C GLU A 88 4.06 -11.67 3.52
N ASN A 89 5.16 -11.93 4.21
CA ASN A 89 5.51 -11.22 5.43
C ASN A 89 5.73 -9.72 5.17
N PHE A 90 6.39 -9.36 4.08
CA PHE A 90 6.54 -7.98 3.63
C PHE A 90 5.19 -7.33 3.36
N ILE A 91 4.33 -7.96 2.54
CA ILE A 91 3.02 -7.42 2.17
C ILE A 91 2.15 -7.20 3.41
N SER A 92 2.03 -8.22 4.27
CA SER A 92 1.18 -8.17 5.45
C SER A 92 1.68 -7.19 6.51
N THR A 93 2.99 -7.07 6.70
CA THR A 93 3.56 -6.05 7.60
C THR A 93 3.29 -4.63 7.11
N ASN A 94 3.50 -4.39 5.81
CA ASN A 94 3.23 -3.09 5.22
C ASN A 94 1.73 -2.75 5.25
N LYS A 95 0.85 -3.74 5.07
CA LYS A 95 -0.60 -3.58 5.27
C LYS A 95 -0.91 -3.09 6.67
N ALA A 96 -0.37 -3.76 7.69
CA ALA A 96 -0.60 -3.38 9.09
C ALA A 96 -0.14 -1.94 9.39
N ILE A 97 1.06 -1.57 8.91
CA ILE A 97 1.59 -0.20 9.06
C ILE A 97 0.74 0.82 8.30
N TYR A 98 0.32 0.50 7.07
CA TYR A 98 -0.50 1.39 6.25
C TYR A 98 -1.86 1.66 6.88
N GLU A 99 -2.53 0.63 7.40
CA GLU A 99 -3.81 0.75 8.11
C GLU A 99 -3.66 1.59 9.38
N HIS A 100 -2.59 1.35 10.16
CA HIS A 100 -2.30 2.13 11.37
C HIS A 100 -1.97 3.59 11.03
N SER A 101 -1.05 3.86 10.11
CA SER A 101 -0.72 5.21 9.69
C SER A 101 -1.92 5.94 9.08
N GLY A 102 -2.79 5.21 8.38
CA GLY A 102 -4.02 5.75 7.81
C GLY A 102 -5.01 6.18 8.87
N SER A 103 -5.16 5.43 9.97
CA SER A 103 -6.07 5.79 11.07
C SER A 103 -5.63 7.06 11.80
N TYR A 104 -4.32 7.25 12.01
CA TYR A 104 -3.77 8.46 12.66
C TYR A 104 -4.02 9.72 11.83
N ARG A 105 -4.01 9.61 10.50
CA ARG A 105 -4.24 10.75 9.62
C ARG A 105 -5.72 11.18 9.60
N LYS A 106 -6.66 10.24 9.67
CA LYS A 106 -8.11 10.51 9.44
C LYS A 106 -8.75 11.47 10.43
N HIS A 107 -8.14 11.68 11.60
CA HIS A 107 -8.69 12.50 12.67
C HIS A 107 -7.98 13.84 12.86
N LEU A 108 -7.00 14.16 12.01
CA LEU A 108 -6.22 15.40 12.13
C LEU A 108 -6.80 16.49 11.25
N PHE A 109 -6.89 17.70 11.81
CA PHE A 109 -7.24 18.90 11.05
C PHE A 109 -6.10 19.26 10.09
N PRO A 110 -6.40 19.82 8.89
CA PRO A 110 -5.36 20.34 8.02
C PRO A 110 -4.40 21.29 8.76
N GLY A 111 -3.11 20.99 8.74
CA GLY A 111 -2.06 21.72 9.47
C GLY A 111 -1.55 21.01 10.74
N ASP A 112 -2.28 20.02 11.26
CA ASP A 112 -1.77 19.12 12.30
C ASP A 112 -1.13 17.89 11.65
N ASP A 113 0.18 17.96 11.43
CA ASP A 113 0.99 16.91 10.83
C ASP A 113 1.62 15.97 11.89
N ALA A 114 1.05 15.88 13.10
CA ALA A 114 1.55 15.04 14.18
C ALA A 114 1.77 13.58 13.78
N TYR A 115 0.92 13.02 12.90
CA TYR A 115 1.07 11.65 12.39
C TYR A 115 2.41 11.38 11.69
N ARG A 116 3.08 12.43 11.17
CA ARG A 116 4.39 12.31 10.50
C ARG A 116 5.53 12.07 11.48
N GLN A 117 5.30 12.30 12.78
CA GLN A 117 6.30 12.06 13.83
C GLN A 117 6.30 10.61 14.32
N THR A 118 5.29 9.82 13.96
CA THR A 118 5.24 8.39 14.29
C THR A 118 6.33 7.64 13.52
N ARG A 119 7.15 6.89 14.25
CA ARG A 119 8.19 6.03 13.68
C ARG A 119 7.79 4.58 13.80
N TYR A 120 8.05 3.80 12.76
CA TYR A 120 7.70 2.39 12.68
C TYR A 120 8.96 1.54 12.56
N VAL A 121 8.94 0.39 13.24
CA VAL A 121 9.92 -0.69 13.08
C VAL A 121 9.15 -1.92 12.63
N ARG A 122 9.53 -2.46 11.47
CA ARG A 122 8.91 -3.65 10.89
C ARG A 122 9.34 -4.91 11.65
N ILE A 123 8.39 -5.82 11.87
CA ILE A 123 8.62 -7.13 12.46
C ILE A 123 8.01 -8.18 11.52
N ASP A 124 8.67 -8.38 10.39
CA ASP A 124 8.12 -9.13 9.25
C ASP A 124 7.71 -10.56 9.61
N ARG A 125 8.53 -11.26 10.41
CA ARG A 125 8.26 -12.63 10.89
C ARG A 125 6.95 -12.78 11.66
N HIS A 126 6.40 -11.69 12.17
CA HIS A 126 5.14 -11.64 12.92
C HIS A 126 4.07 -10.83 12.20
N GLN A 127 4.34 -10.41 10.95
CA GLN A 127 3.44 -9.60 10.14
C GLN A 127 2.94 -8.36 10.88
N SER A 128 3.81 -7.76 11.68
CA SER A 128 3.47 -6.73 12.65
C SER A 128 4.55 -5.66 12.72
N PHE A 129 4.32 -4.67 13.57
CA PHE A 129 5.25 -3.56 13.74
C PHE A 129 5.27 -3.10 15.20
N GLU A 130 6.39 -2.51 15.58
CA GLU A 130 6.49 -1.63 16.73
C GLU A 130 6.41 -0.17 16.25
N PHE A 131 5.88 0.71 17.09
CA PHE A 131 5.87 2.13 16.78
C PHE A 131 6.18 2.99 18.00
N THR A 132 6.72 4.19 17.75
CA THR A 132 6.91 5.22 18.77
C THR A 132 6.24 6.50 18.30
N ASP A 133 5.35 7.03 19.14
CA ASP A 133 4.74 8.34 18.95
C ASP A 133 5.49 9.40 19.77
N TYR A 134 5.92 10.47 19.11
CA TYR A 134 6.61 11.60 19.74
C TYR A 134 5.71 12.35 20.73
N ASN A 135 4.39 12.40 20.47
CA ASN A 135 3.42 13.13 21.28
C ASN A 135 2.99 12.37 22.56
N LEU A 136 3.21 11.05 22.61
CA LEU A 136 3.02 10.26 23.82
C LEU A 136 4.20 10.44 24.79
N LYS A 137 5.43 10.62 24.28
CA LYS A 137 6.59 10.89 25.13
C LYS A 137 6.44 12.22 25.89
N SER A 138 5.96 13.29 25.24
CA SER A 138 5.75 14.59 25.89
C SER A 138 4.60 14.60 26.91
N LYS A 139 3.63 13.68 26.80
CA LYS A 139 2.56 13.51 27.80
C LYS A 139 2.98 12.67 29.00
N ILE A 140 3.94 11.76 28.84
CA ILE A 140 4.43 10.87 29.91
C ILE A 140 5.61 11.51 30.66
N SER A 141 6.47 12.28 29.98
CA SER A 141 7.42 13.18 30.64
C SER A 141 6.66 14.44 31.07
N GLY A 142 6.04 14.42 32.24
CA GLY A 142 5.43 15.60 32.83
C GLY A 142 6.46 16.72 33.02
N GLU A 143 6.67 17.54 32.00
CA GLU A 143 7.26 18.86 32.19
C GLU A 143 6.15 19.78 32.71
N PRO A 144 6.35 20.42 33.87
CA PRO A 144 5.35 21.31 34.43
C PRO A 144 5.13 22.46 33.46
N LYS A 145 3.86 22.76 33.15
CA LYS A 145 3.47 24.00 32.49
C LYS A 145 4.11 25.16 33.26
N GLN A 146 5.13 25.79 32.68
CA GLN A 146 5.56 27.09 33.14
C GLN A 146 4.42 28.06 32.83
N ASN A 147 3.68 28.43 33.88
CA ASN A 147 2.81 29.59 33.83
C ASN A 147 3.71 30.82 33.66
N SER A 148 3.83 31.33 32.44
CA SER A 148 4.37 32.67 32.21
C SER A 148 3.27 33.69 32.51
N SER A 149 3.26 34.17 33.75
CA SER A 149 2.73 35.48 34.12
C SER A 149 3.71 36.58 33.68
N GLY A 150 3.20 37.63 33.04
CA GLY A 150 3.93 38.89 32.72
C GLY A 150 4.10 39.09 31.21
N PHE A 151 3.61 40.15 30.56
CA PHE A 151 3.21 41.49 31.00
C PHE A 151 1.87 41.91 30.38
#